data_AF-A0A2W6W4H7-F1
#
_entry.id   AF-A0A2W6W4H7-F1
#
_cell.length_a   1.000
_cell.length_b   1.000
_cell.length_c   1.000
_cell.angle_alpha   90.00
_cell.angle_beta   90.00
_cell.angle_gamma   90.00
#
_symmetry.space_group_name_H-M   'P 1'
#
loop_
_entity.id
_entity.type
_entity.pdbx_description
1 polymer ?
#
loop_
_entity_poly.entity_id
_entity_poly.type
_entity_poly.pdbx_seq_one_letter_code
_entity_poly.pdbx_strand_id
1 'polypeptide(L)'
;MNMHVSVGGAADYAAHALWDKTVIELAAAKQASDDYNTSVHDPLWNELKRTVPFPGLSFEIETLDGKITHYRLDPDNLHAWDNHWSPVIRRNAATIRDAWLAYRDTHERLGLGPVNEESDRLCDVQCSIEGTLIEMPAPDRPALLWKLERLFGPEAWDGDDFSPAWCAKWMNAVMDDARRLLAQDMNPLRAWSAQERLAA
;
A
#
# COMPACT_ATOMS: atom_id res chain seq x y z
N MET A 1 10.98 19.98 45.75
CA MET A 1 9.89 20.81 45.18
C MET A 1 9.93 20.67 43.65
N ASN A 2 9.03 19.84 43.11
CA ASN A 2 8.39 19.82 41.78
C ASN A 2 9.13 20.01 40.43
N MET A 3 10.46 19.88 40.32
CA MET A 3 11.09 19.92 38.97
C MET A 3 10.87 18.65 38.12
N HIS A 4 10.85 17.45 38.72
CA HIS A 4 10.70 16.20 37.97
C HIS A 4 9.30 15.98 37.39
N VAL A 5 8.25 16.53 38.02
CA VAL A 5 6.87 16.39 37.55
C VAL A 5 6.59 17.30 36.35
N SER A 6 7.17 18.51 36.30
CA SER A 6 7.02 19.42 35.17
C SER A 6 7.74 18.95 33.90
N VAL A 7 8.88 18.28 34.02
CA VAL A 7 9.61 17.76 32.84
C VAL A 7 8.88 16.56 32.22
N GLY A 8 8.30 15.69 33.05
CA GLY A 8 7.50 14.55 32.57
C GLY A 8 6.26 14.99 31.78
N GLY A 9 5.50 15.97 32.30
CA GLY A 9 4.31 16.49 31.61
C GLY A 9 4.62 17.25 30.32
N ALA A 10 5.76 17.95 30.23
CA ALA A 10 6.16 18.66 29.01
C ALA A 10 6.58 17.70 27.89
N ALA A 11 7.28 16.60 28.23
CA ALA A 11 7.67 15.58 27.27
C ALA A 11 6.45 14.80 26.71
N ASP A 12 5.49 14.51 27.58
CA ASP A 12 4.25 13.82 27.20
C ASP A 12 3.37 14.69 26.28
N TYR A 13 3.21 15.98 26.62
CA TYR A 13 2.51 16.94 25.76
C TYR A 13 3.17 17.09 24.39
N ALA A 14 4.51 17.12 24.33
CA ALA A 14 5.24 17.22 23.08
C ALA A 14 5.08 15.96 22.21
N ALA A 15 5.03 14.77 22.81
CA ALA A 15 4.79 13.51 22.09
C ALA A 15 3.38 13.48 21.49
N HIS A 16 2.36 13.87 22.25
CA HIS A 16 0.99 14.02 21.76
C HIS A 16 0.88 15.04 20.62
N ALA A 17 1.45 16.24 20.80
CA ALA A 17 1.39 17.29 19.79
C ALA A 17 2.08 16.88 18.49
N LEU A 18 3.18 16.13 18.56
CA LEU A 18 3.85 15.59 17.38
C LEU A 18 3.01 14.51 16.70
N TRP A 19 2.46 13.57 17.46
CA TRP A 19 1.59 12.51 16.95
C TRP A 19 0.37 13.10 16.22
N ASP A 20 -0.38 13.99 16.88
CA ASP A 20 -1.59 14.60 16.33
C ASP A 20 -1.28 15.38 15.05
N LYS A 21 -0.16 16.11 15.03
CA LYS A 21 0.31 16.81 13.84
C LYS A 21 0.55 15.84 12.69
N THR A 22 1.25 14.73 12.93
CA THR A 22 1.57 13.77 11.87
C THR A 22 0.32 13.02 11.38
N VAL A 23 -0.66 12.76 12.25
CA VAL A 23 -1.98 12.22 11.85
C VAL A 23 -2.72 13.19 10.92
N ILE A 24 -2.71 14.49 11.24
CA ILE A 24 -3.30 15.53 10.36
C ILE A 24 -2.57 15.58 9.02
N GLU A 25 -1.23 15.51 9.01
CA GLU A 25 -0.44 15.48 7.78
C GLU A 25 -0.74 14.25 6.93
N LEU A 26 -0.91 13.07 7.55
CA LEU A 26 -1.30 11.84 6.84
C LEU A 26 -2.68 11.99 6.20
N ALA A 27 -3.66 12.51 6.95
CA ALA A 27 -5.01 12.73 6.45
C ALA A 27 -5.02 13.70 5.26
N ALA A 28 -4.25 14.78 5.34
CA ALA A 28 -4.10 15.74 4.24
C ALA A 28 -3.42 15.13 3.01
N ALA A 29 -2.37 14.31 3.20
CA ALA A 29 -1.70 13.60 2.11
C ALA A 29 -2.62 12.60 1.42
N LYS A 30 -3.38 11.83 2.20
CA LYS A 30 -4.41 10.91 1.69
C LYS A 30 -5.47 11.66 0.88
N GLN A 31 -6.01 12.75 1.43
CA GLN A 31 -7.00 13.56 0.72
C GLN A 31 -6.46 14.09 -0.61
N ALA A 32 -5.22 14.60 -0.63
CA ALA A 32 -4.59 15.08 -1.86
C ALA A 32 -4.42 13.97 -2.90
N SER A 33 -4.01 12.77 -2.48
CA SER A 33 -3.91 11.60 -3.35
C SER A 33 -5.27 11.17 -3.89
N ASP A 34 -6.28 11.06 -3.02
CA ASP A 34 -7.64 10.67 -3.40
C ASP A 34 -8.27 11.70 -4.36
N ASP A 35 -8.09 13.00 -4.09
CA ASP A 35 -8.59 14.08 -4.95
C ASP A 35 -7.92 14.05 -6.32
N TYR A 36 -6.59 13.90 -6.36
CA TYR A 36 -5.86 13.80 -7.62
C TYR A 36 -6.29 12.57 -8.43
N ASN A 37 -6.40 11.41 -7.77
CA ASN A 37 -6.78 10.17 -8.43
C ASN A 37 -8.20 10.26 -9.00
N THR A 38 -9.14 10.75 -8.20
CA THR A 38 -10.55 10.89 -8.60
C THR A 38 -10.74 11.92 -9.72
N SER A 39 -10.03 13.04 -9.67
CA SER A 39 -10.28 14.17 -10.57
C SER A 39 -9.43 14.16 -11.85
N VAL A 40 -8.25 13.52 -11.83
CA VAL A 40 -7.28 13.54 -12.93
C VAL A 40 -6.94 12.15 -13.43
N HIS A 41 -6.40 11.28 -12.56
CA HIS A 41 -5.86 9.98 -12.98
C HIS A 41 -6.95 9.03 -13.47
N ASP A 42 -7.95 8.73 -12.65
CA ASP A 42 -8.96 7.71 -12.94
C ASP A 42 -9.80 8.04 -14.18
N PRO A 43 -10.20 9.29 -14.44
CA PRO A 43 -10.85 9.64 -15.70
C PRO A 43 -10.01 9.29 -16.93
N LEU A 44 -8.71 9.60 -16.92
CA LEU A 44 -7.81 9.32 -18.05
C LEU A 44 -7.52 7.82 -18.17
N TRP A 45 -7.34 7.13 -17.05
CA TRP A 45 -7.14 5.68 -17.02
C TRP A 45 -8.36 4.92 -17.56
N ASN A 46 -9.57 5.36 -17.18
CA ASN A 46 -10.82 4.81 -17.69
C ASN A 46 -11.01 5.10 -19.18
N GLU A 47 -10.57 6.28 -19.65
CA GLU A 47 -10.58 6.61 -21.08
C GLU A 47 -9.65 5.69 -21.88
N LEU A 48 -8.44 5.42 -21.37
CA LEU A 48 -7.51 4.48 -21.98
C LEU A 48 -8.16 3.09 -22.10
N LYS A 49 -8.68 2.54 -21.00
CA LYS A 49 -9.34 1.22 -20.97
C LYS A 49 -10.49 1.11 -21.96
N ARG A 50 -11.27 2.18 -22.11
CA ARG A 50 -12.40 2.24 -23.06
C ARG A 50 -11.93 2.32 -24.52
N THR A 51 -10.83 3.03 -24.77
CA THR A 51 -10.31 3.28 -26.13
C THR A 51 -9.53 2.08 -26.66
N VAL A 52 -8.62 1.55 -25.86
CA VAL A 52 -7.75 0.44 -26.19
C VAL A 52 -7.51 -0.40 -24.93
N PRO A 53 -8.13 -1.59 -24.82
CA PRO A 53 -7.93 -2.43 -23.65
C PRO A 53 -6.46 -2.86 -23.57
N PHE A 54 -5.97 -3.08 -22.35
CA PHE A 54 -4.62 -3.57 -22.13
C PHE A 54 -4.44 -4.90 -22.88
N PRO A 55 -3.49 -4.98 -23.83
CA PRO A 55 -3.28 -6.20 -24.56
C PRO A 55 -2.50 -7.15 -23.67
N GLY A 56 -3.09 -8.31 -23.36
CA GLY A 56 -2.34 -9.38 -22.70
C GLY A 56 -1.06 -9.66 -23.50
N LEU A 57 0.10 -9.64 -22.82
CA LEU A 57 1.42 -9.82 -23.42
C LEU A 57 1.76 -11.31 -23.66
N SER A 58 0.74 -12.11 -23.93
CA SER A 58 0.90 -13.54 -24.12
C SER A 58 -0.17 -14.10 -25.03
N PHE A 59 0.17 -15.17 -25.73
CA PHE A 59 -0.77 -15.95 -26.53
C PHE A 59 -0.54 -17.44 -26.35
N GLU A 60 -1.56 -18.21 -26.65
CA GLU A 60 -1.56 -19.65 -26.55
C GLU A 60 -1.64 -20.28 -27.94
N ILE A 61 -0.99 -21.42 -28.11
CA ILE A 61 -1.13 -22.26 -29.30
C ILE A 61 -1.33 -23.70 -28.83
N GLU A 62 -2.43 -24.29 -29.28
CA GLU A 62 -2.70 -25.71 -29.14
C GLU A 62 -1.98 -26.49 -30.25
N THR A 63 -1.18 -27.49 -29.87
CA THR A 63 -0.49 -28.39 -30.79
C THR A 63 -1.40 -29.54 -31.23
N LEU A 64 -0.99 -30.28 -32.27
CA LEU A 64 -1.80 -31.37 -32.83
C LEU A 64 -2.10 -32.52 -31.83
N ASP A 65 -1.30 -32.65 -30.77
CA ASP A 65 -1.51 -33.60 -29.68
C ASP A 65 -2.36 -33.03 -28.53
N GLY A 66 -2.98 -31.85 -28.71
CA GLY A 66 -3.86 -31.20 -27.75
C GLY A 66 -3.15 -30.48 -26.60
N LYS A 67 -1.82 -30.31 -26.65
CA LYS A 67 -1.08 -29.55 -25.64
C LYS A 67 -1.15 -28.06 -25.92
N ILE A 68 -1.40 -27.27 -24.90
CA ILE A 68 -1.34 -25.81 -24.98
C ILE A 68 0.08 -25.35 -24.63
N THR A 69 0.68 -24.56 -25.51
CA THR A 69 1.94 -23.86 -25.25
C THR A 69 1.67 -22.38 -25.10
N HIS A 70 2.16 -21.79 -24.00
CA HIS A 70 2.05 -20.36 -23.72
C HIS A 70 3.32 -19.64 -24.19
N TYR A 71 3.13 -18.56 -24.94
CA TYR A 71 4.19 -17.69 -25.42
C TYR A 71 4.01 -16.31 -24.82
N ARG A 72 5.10 -15.69 -24.37
CA ARG A 72 5.11 -14.33 -23.83
C ARG A 72 5.85 -13.40 -24.78
N LEU A 73 5.34 -12.18 -24.92
CA LEU A 73 6.06 -11.06 -25.50
C LEU A 73 6.62 -10.22 -24.36
N ASP A 74 7.88 -9.84 -24.51
CA ASP A 74 8.51 -8.84 -23.66
C ASP A 74 8.21 -7.45 -24.25
N PRO A 75 7.64 -6.51 -23.48
CA PRO A 75 7.49 -5.12 -23.91
C PRO A 75 8.78 -4.49 -24.42
N ASP A 76 9.93 -4.90 -23.88
CA ASP A 76 11.24 -4.39 -24.28
C ASP A 76 11.79 -5.07 -25.54
N ASN A 77 11.16 -6.15 -26.01
CA ASN A 77 11.54 -6.88 -27.21
C ASN A 77 10.33 -7.45 -27.96
N LEU A 78 9.47 -6.55 -28.46
CA LEU A 78 8.24 -6.91 -29.17
C LEU A 78 8.47 -7.70 -30.48
N HIS A 79 9.68 -7.65 -31.02
CA HIS A 79 10.06 -8.28 -32.29
C HIS A 79 10.73 -9.66 -32.11
N ALA A 80 10.84 -10.16 -30.86
CA ALA A 80 11.52 -11.43 -30.55
C ALA A 80 11.04 -12.61 -31.42
N TRP A 81 9.76 -12.58 -31.81
CA TRP A 81 9.12 -13.67 -32.54
C TRP A 81 9.00 -13.43 -34.05
N ASP A 82 9.42 -12.28 -34.58
CA ASP A 82 9.18 -11.89 -35.99
C ASP A 82 9.86 -12.83 -37.00
N ASN A 83 10.99 -13.43 -36.61
CA ASN A 83 11.75 -14.38 -37.43
C ASN A 83 11.49 -15.85 -37.07
N HIS A 84 10.48 -16.13 -36.24
CA HIS A 84 10.17 -17.48 -35.82
C HIS A 84 9.76 -18.37 -37.01
N TRP A 85 10.23 -19.61 -37.04
CA TRP A 85 9.99 -20.54 -38.15
C TRP A 85 8.49 -20.83 -38.39
N SER A 86 7.71 -20.89 -37.30
CA SER A 86 6.25 -21.10 -37.36
C SER A 86 5.51 -19.81 -37.77
N PRO A 87 4.76 -19.80 -38.88
CA PRO A 87 3.94 -18.66 -39.29
C PRO A 87 2.82 -18.32 -38.30
N VAL A 88 2.32 -19.30 -37.54
CA VAL A 88 1.25 -19.10 -36.55
C VAL A 88 1.77 -18.26 -35.38
N ILE A 89 2.98 -18.60 -34.88
CA ILE A 89 3.66 -17.83 -33.82
C ILE A 89 3.91 -16.40 -34.28
N ARG A 90 4.45 -16.22 -35.49
CA ARG A 90 4.68 -14.88 -36.06
C ARG A 90 3.41 -14.04 -36.13
N ARG A 91 2.31 -14.64 -36.60
CA ARG A 91 1.02 -13.95 -36.71
C ARG A 91 0.48 -13.53 -35.35
N ASN A 92 0.46 -14.44 -34.38
CA ASN A 92 -0.07 -14.16 -33.04
C ASN A 92 0.79 -13.11 -32.31
N ALA A 93 2.11 -13.20 -32.42
CA ALA A 93 3.02 -12.20 -31.88
C ALA A 93 2.82 -10.83 -32.53
N ALA A 94 2.65 -10.77 -33.86
CA ALA A 94 2.35 -9.52 -34.57
C ALA A 94 1.04 -8.88 -34.07
N THR A 95 -0.02 -9.66 -33.86
CA THR A 95 -1.29 -9.15 -33.30
C THR A 95 -1.10 -8.50 -31.93
N ILE A 96 -0.37 -9.15 -31.01
CA ILE A 96 -0.12 -8.60 -29.67
C ILE A 96 0.79 -7.37 -29.73
N ARG A 97 1.84 -7.41 -30.55
CA ARG A 97 2.71 -6.24 -30.77
C ARG A 97 1.91 -5.05 -31.25
N ASP A 98 1.09 -5.22 -32.29
CA ASP A 98 0.35 -4.13 -32.90
C ASP A 98 -0.69 -3.57 -31.89
N ALA A 99 -1.33 -4.43 -31.09
CA ALA A 99 -2.20 -4.02 -30.01
C ALA A 99 -1.44 -3.26 -28.89
N TRP A 100 -0.25 -3.73 -28.51
CA TRP A 100 0.61 -3.06 -27.53
C TRP A 100 1.07 -1.68 -28.00
N LEU A 101 1.46 -1.56 -29.28
CA LEU A 101 1.84 -0.27 -29.87
C LEU A 101 0.65 0.69 -29.88
N ALA A 102 -0.54 0.23 -30.26
CA ALA A 102 -1.75 1.06 -30.19
C ALA A 102 -2.11 1.49 -28.75
N TYR A 103 -1.90 0.59 -27.78
CA TYR A 103 -2.07 0.89 -26.35
C TYR A 103 -1.10 1.98 -25.89
N ARG A 104 0.20 1.81 -26.19
CA ARG A 104 1.25 2.78 -25.83
C ARG A 104 1.02 4.14 -26.48
N ASP A 105 0.73 4.17 -27.78
CA ASP A 105 0.49 5.42 -28.50
C ASP A 105 -0.74 6.17 -27.94
N THR A 106 -1.77 5.43 -27.51
CA THR A 106 -2.93 6.03 -26.83
C THR A 106 -2.60 6.52 -25.43
N HIS A 107 -1.82 5.77 -24.67
CA HIS A 107 -1.32 6.15 -23.35
C HIS A 107 -0.52 7.46 -23.41
N GLU A 108 0.41 7.56 -24.36
CA GLU A 108 1.20 8.76 -24.63
C GLU A 108 0.32 9.95 -25.03
N ARG A 109 -0.64 9.73 -25.95
CA ARG A 109 -1.58 10.79 -26.39
C ARG A 109 -2.45 11.32 -25.26
N LEU A 110 -2.85 10.47 -24.31
CA LEU A 110 -3.60 10.87 -23.12
C LEU A 110 -2.72 11.57 -22.07
N GLY A 111 -1.40 11.56 -22.25
CA GLY A 111 -0.46 12.15 -21.29
C GLY A 111 -0.40 11.38 -19.98
N LEU A 112 -0.65 10.07 -20.00
CA LEU A 112 -0.72 9.27 -18.77
C LEU A 112 0.63 9.06 -18.09
N GLY A 113 1.76 9.25 -18.77
CA GLY A 113 3.10 9.16 -18.15
C GLY A 113 3.24 10.10 -16.95
N PRO A 114 3.20 11.43 -17.14
CA PRO A 114 3.26 12.40 -16.04
C PRO A 114 2.14 12.28 -15.01
N VAL A 115 0.94 11.82 -15.42
CA VAL A 115 -0.20 11.63 -14.51
C VAL A 115 0.02 10.45 -13.57
N ASN A 116 0.56 9.35 -14.09
CA ASN A 116 0.93 8.19 -13.28
C ASN A 116 2.09 8.55 -12.33
N GLU A 117 3.11 9.26 -12.82
CA GLU A 117 4.24 9.72 -12.00
C GLU A 117 3.78 10.59 -10.82
N GLU A 118 2.82 11.49 -11.02
CA GLU A 118 2.28 12.33 -9.95
C GLU A 118 1.39 11.53 -8.97
N SER A 119 0.60 10.58 -9.47
CA SER A 119 -0.18 9.66 -8.62
C SER A 119 0.75 8.84 -7.72
N ASP A 120 1.81 8.26 -8.28
CA ASP A 120 2.83 7.51 -7.56
C ASP A 120 3.54 8.40 -6.53
N ARG A 121 3.91 9.64 -6.90
CA ARG A 121 4.54 10.60 -5.98
C ARG A 121 3.65 10.94 -4.78
N LEU A 122 2.34 11.11 -4.99
CA LEU A 122 1.40 11.39 -3.89
C LEU A 122 1.21 10.17 -2.98
N CYS A 123 1.16 8.98 -3.57
CA CYS A 123 1.15 7.71 -2.83
C CYS A 123 2.42 7.54 -1.98
N ASP A 124 3.60 7.84 -2.53
CA ASP A 124 4.88 7.78 -1.82
C ASP A 124 4.93 8.74 -0.63
N VAL A 125 4.41 9.96 -0.78
CA VAL A 125 4.31 10.92 0.34
C VAL A 125 3.42 10.37 1.44
N GLN A 126 2.24 9.84 1.09
CA GLN A 126 1.33 9.22 2.07
C GLN A 126 2.02 8.05 2.79
N CYS A 127 2.61 7.11 2.04
CA CYS A 127 3.30 5.94 2.57
C CYS A 127 4.47 6.33 3.50
N SER A 128 5.21 7.39 3.16
CA SER A 128 6.33 7.89 3.98
C SER A 128 5.86 8.45 5.33
N ILE A 129 4.77 9.23 5.34
CA ILE A 129 4.19 9.77 6.57
C ILE A 129 3.61 8.64 7.42
N GLU A 130 2.92 7.69 6.80
CA GLU A 130 2.36 6.53 7.48
C GLU A 130 3.46 5.68 8.14
N GLY A 131 4.54 5.38 7.43
CA GLY A 131 5.69 4.70 7.99
C GLY A 131 6.28 5.44 9.19
N THR A 132 6.32 6.78 9.13
CA THR A 132 6.77 7.62 10.24
C THR A 132 5.85 7.48 11.46
N LEU A 133 4.52 7.46 11.29
CA LEU A 133 3.56 7.25 12.39
C LEU A 133 3.71 5.87 13.02
N ILE A 134 3.85 4.81 12.22
CA ILE A 134 4.01 3.45 12.73
C ILE A 134 5.28 3.33 13.57
N GLU A 135 6.37 3.97 13.15
CA GLU A 135 7.66 3.92 13.83
C GLU A 135 7.77 4.86 15.04
N MET A 136 7.05 5.99 15.03
CA MET A 136 7.03 6.94 16.14
C MET A 136 6.40 6.31 17.38
N PRO A 137 6.99 6.38 18.59
CA PRO A 137 6.37 5.81 19.79
C PRO A 137 4.96 6.34 20.02
N ALA A 138 3.99 5.44 20.21
CA ALA A 138 2.60 5.84 20.48
C ALA A 138 2.52 6.61 21.82
N PRO A 139 2.00 7.84 21.86
CA PRO A 139 1.91 8.58 23.12
C PRO A 139 1.00 7.87 24.14
N ASP A 140 -0.08 7.24 23.69
CA ASP A 140 -1.09 6.63 24.53
C ASP A 140 -1.74 5.37 23.91
N ARG A 141 -2.72 4.79 24.63
CA ARG A 141 -3.46 3.60 24.17
C ARG A 141 -4.29 3.86 22.90
N PRO A 142 -4.99 5.00 22.74
CA PRO A 142 -5.62 5.37 21.47
C PRO A 142 -4.65 5.36 20.27
N ALA A 143 -3.46 5.94 20.40
CA ALA A 143 -2.46 5.92 19.33
C ALA A 143 -1.97 4.50 19.02
N LEU A 144 -1.79 3.66 20.05
CA LEU A 144 -1.49 2.24 19.85
C LEU A 144 -2.64 1.51 19.13
N LEU A 145 -3.89 1.78 19.49
CA LEU A 145 -5.05 1.20 18.82
C LEU A 145 -5.06 1.60 17.34
N TRP A 146 -4.81 2.88 17.03
CA TRP A 146 -4.69 3.34 15.64
C TRP A 146 -3.66 2.51 14.85
N LYS A 147 -2.48 2.26 15.41
CA LYS A 147 -1.46 1.41 14.74
C LYS A 147 -1.93 -0.02 14.53
N LEU A 148 -2.61 -0.59 15.52
CA LEU A 148 -3.15 -1.95 15.43
C LEU A 148 -4.25 -2.05 14.39
N GLU A 149 -5.17 -1.08 14.33
CA GLU A 149 -6.22 -1.02 13.32
C GLU A 149 -5.63 -0.79 11.92
N ARG A 150 -4.55 -0.01 11.81
CA ARG A 150 -3.90 0.21 10.53
C ARG A 150 -3.20 -1.04 9.98
N LEU A 151 -2.63 -1.86 10.86
CA LEU A 151 -1.88 -3.07 10.47
C LEU A 151 -2.73 -4.35 10.44
N PHE A 152 -3.76 -4.42 11.27
CA PHE A 152 -4.55 -5.64 11.52
C PHE A 152 -6.06 -5.40 11.49
N GLY A 153 -6.52 -4.16 11.30
CA GLY A 153 -7.92 -3.83 11.24
C GLY A 153 -8.56 -4.18 9.89
N PRO A 154 -9.87 -3.95 9.75
CA PRO A 154 -10.61 -4.28 8.53
C PRO A 154 -10.06 -3.62 7.27
N GLU A 155 -9.49 -2.42 7.41
CA GLU A 155 -8.88 -1.68 6.29
C GLU A 155 -7.48 -2.16 5.91
N ALA A 156 -6.83 -2.97 6.75
CA ALA A 156 -5.55 -3.60 6.42
C ALA A 156 -5.69 -4.76 5.42
N TRP A 157 -6.93 -5.19 5.18
CA TRP A 157 -7.28 -6.30 4.31
C TRP A 157 -8.15 -5.79 3.16
N ASP A 158 -7.57 -5.65 1.97
CA ASP A 158 -8.28 -5.27 0.74
C ASP A 158 -8.85 -6.47 -0.04
N GLY A 159 -8.68 -7.69 0.47
CA GLY A 159 -9.24 -8.91 -0.11
C GLY A 159 -8.35 -9.62 -1.13
N ASP A 160 -7.19 -9.07 -1.48
CA ASP A 160 -6.27 -9.61 -2.50
C ASP A 160 -5.07 -10.40 -1.94
N ASP A 161 -5.17 -10.93 -0.71
CA ASP A 161 -4.19 -11.81 -0.03
C ASP A 161 -2.74 -11.26 0.09
N PHE A 162 -2.48 -10.02 -0.32
CA PHE A 162 -1.17 -9.39 -0.26
C PHE A 162 -1.12 -8.32 0.83
N SER A 163 -0.98 -8.75 2.09
CA SER A 163 -0.63 -7.81 3.16
C SER A 163 0.80 -7.32 2.92
N PRO A 164 1.07 -6.00 2.82
CA PRO A 164 2.40 -5.48 2.51
C PRO A 164 3.41 -6.06 3.50
N ALA A 165 4.47 -6.68 2.94
CA ALA A 165 5.47 -7.45 3.66
C ALA A 165 5.86 -6.81 5.00
N TRP A 166 5.36 -7.40 6.11
CA TRP A 166 5.62 -6.92 7.45
C TRP A 166 7.12 -6.98 7.74
N CYS A 167 7.78 -5.83 7.75
CA CYS A 167 9.17 -5.78 8.12
C CYS A 167 9.29 -5.85 9.64
N ALA A 168 10.33 -6.54 10.13
CA ALA A 168 10.59 -6.68 11.57
C ALA A 168 10.64 -5.32 12.30
N LYS A 169 11.03 -4.26 11.57
CA LYS A 169 11.07 -2.88 12.08
C LYS A 169 9.71 -2.41 12.60
N TRP A 170 8.64 -2.55 11.82
CA TRP A 170 7.31 -2.09 12.21
C TRP A 170 6.71 -2.94 13.32
N MET A 171 6.90 -4.27 13.23
CA MET A 171 6.45 -5.17 14.29
C MET A 171 7.13 -4.88 15.63
N ASN A 172 8.43 -4.60 15.62
CA ASN A 172 9.14 -4.25 16.84
C ASN A 172 8.62 -2.95 17.45
N ALA A 173 8.38 -1.91 16.64
CA ALA A 173 7.84 -0.64 17.13
C ALA A 173 6.47 -0.80 17.81
N VAL A 174 5.55 -1.54 17.17
CA VAL A 174 4.22 -1.79 17.73
C VAL A 174 4.27 -2.65 18.99
N MET A 175 5.13 -3.69 19.01
CA MET A 175 5.29 -4.54 20.19
C MET A 175 5.92 -3.79 21.36
N ASP A 176 6.83 -2.85 21.11
CA ASP A 176 7.42 -1.99 22.14
C ASP A 176 6.38 -1.04 22.73
N ASP A 177 5.51 -0.46 21.89
CA ASP A 177 4.38 0.35 22.36
C ASP A 177 3.38 -0.47 23.16
N ALA A 178 3.05 -1.69 22.70
CA ALA A 178 2.18 -2.61 23.43
C ALA A 178 2.75 -2.96 24.82
N ARG A 179 4.04 -3.28 24.91
CA ARG A 179 4.70 -3.52 26.20
C ARG A 179 4.63 -2.30 27.10
N ARG A 180 4.93 -1.11 26.57
CA ARG A 180 4.95 0.13 27.37
C ARG A 180 3.56 0.54 27.87
N LEU A 181 2.53 0.40 27.04
CA LEU A 181 1.20 0.97 27.27
C LEU A 181 0.19 -0.03 27.85
N LEU A 182 0.39 -1.33 27.62
CA LEU A 182 -0.50 -2.39 28.10
C LEU A 182 0.06 -3.13 29.33
N ALA A 183 1.40 -3.22 29.50
CA ALA A 183 1.96 -3.97 30.63
C ALA A 183 1.74 -3.32 32.01
N GLN A 184 1.35 -2.05 32.06
CA GLN A 184 1.02 -1.36 33.33
C GLN A 184 -0.22 -1.96 34.03
N ASP A 185 -1.15 -2.56 33.26
CA ASP A 185 -2.35 -3.24 33.79
C ASP A 185 -2.11 -4.73 34.07
N MET A 186 -0.96 -5.27 33.68
CA MET A 186 -0.59 -6.69 33.81
C MET A 186 0.10 -7.02 35.14
N ASN A 187 0.13 -6.11 36.12
CA ASN A 187 0.65 -6.45 37.45
C ASN A 187 -0.28 -7.50 38.09
N PRO A 188 0.16 -8.77 38.26
CA PRO A 188 -0.70 -9.85 38.74
C PRO A 188 -1.28 -9.56 40.13
N LEU A 189 -0.60 -8.71 40.90
CA LEU A 189 -1.00 -8.30 42.24
C LEU A 189 -2.22 -7.37 42.28
N ARG A 190 -2.58 -6.70 41.16
CA ARG A 190 -3.83 -5.91 41.08
C ARG A 190 -5.03 -6.74 40.63
N ALA A 191 -4.82 -7.74 39.77
CA ALA A 191 -5.89 -8.61 39.26
C ALA A 191 -6.54 -9.46 40.36
N TRP A 192 -5.78 -9.93 41.37
CA TRP A 192 -6.35 -10.66 42.51
C TRP A 192 -7.20 -9.81 43.45
N SER A 193 -6.90 -8.51 43.60
CA SER A 193 -7.62 -7.64 44.54
C SER A 193 -9.06 -7.31 44.12
N ALA A 194 -9.40 -7.48 42.84
CA ALA A 194 -10.76 -7.25 42.33
C ALA A 194 -11.70 -8.45 42.59
N GLN A 195 -11.17 -9.68 42.55
CA GLN A 195 -11.95 -10.88 42.88
C GLN A 195 -12.20 -11.03 44.38
N GLU A 196 -11.28 -10.57 45.24
CA GLU A 196 -11.48 -10.63 46.71
C GLU A 196 -12.47 -9.58 47.23
N ARG A 197 -12.65 -8.44 46.54
CA ARG A 197 -13.63 -7.40 46.92
C ARG A 197 -15.08 -7.73 46.59
N LEU A 198 -15.32 -8.75 45.76
CA LEU A 198 -16.67 -9.26 45.48
C LEU A 198 -17.05 -10.44 46.39
N ALA A 199 -16.14 -10.89 47.25
CA ALA A 199 -16.33 -12.02 48.16
C ALA A 199 -16.34 -11.62 49.66
N ALA A 200 -16.43 -10.32 49.97
CA ALA A 200 -16.60 -9.77 51.32
C ALA A 200 -17.87 -8.92 51.39
#